data_AF-A0A6U0J6J1-F1
#
_entry.id   AF-A0A6U0J6J1-F1
#
_cell.length_a   1.000
_cell.length_b   1.000
_cell.length_c   1.000
_cell.angle_alpha   90.00
_cell.angle_beta   90.00
_cell.angle_gamma   90.00
#
_symmetry.space_group_name_H-M   'P 1'
#
loop_
_entity.id
_entity.type
_entity.pdbx_description
1 polymer ?
#
loop_
_entity_poly.entity_id
_entity_poly.type
_entity_poly.pdbx_seq_one_letter_code
_entity_poly.pdbx_strand_id
1 'polypeptide(L)'
;GDPLASADYLGVGGSSSRRRGRGTGASGGSDGGGGGGESGDGNNIGDAKSSGKDGSDPREKMEELETLHQQMREAERECFELRTKLNAWTRLNCDRIADTGSSSRELIFTPTTCGLCCSKVTLSMLLLVVSLLQHAEKAVTPDLVRILFEDPLGGHDHDGLVRYKRWAIVKIAMLSERGADVVLNELRQRLKASQDTNSAQILGSILSKDGVNGAERFVELAEDVLSGRMCCFSTQY
;
A
#
# COMPACT_ATOMS: atom_id res chain seq x y z
N GLY A 1 31.26 -41.83 35.29
CA GLY A 1 31.16 -43.06 34.50
C GLY A 1 30.04 -42.86 33.52
N ASP A 2 30.39 -42.54 32.28
CA ASP A 2 29.52 -42.81 31.13
C ASP A 2 29.57 -44.31 30.82
N PRO A 3 28.51 -44.86 30.22
CA PRO A 3 28.55 -45.03 28.77
C PRO A 3 27.20 -44.91 28.02
N LEU A 4 27.26 -44.25 26.86
CA LEU A 4 26.89 -44.71 25.50
C LEU A 4 25.65 -45.59 25.26
N ALA A 5 24.74 -45.08 24.41
CA ALA A 5 24.19 -45.70 23.17
C ALA A 5 23.32 -44.64 22.45
N SER A 6 23.59 -44.14 21.22
CA SER A 6 23.57 -44.77 19.89
C SER A 6 22.21 -45.39 19.58
N ALA A 7 21.47 -45.18 18.49
CA ALA A 7 21.59 -44.52 17.18
C ALA A 7 20.13 -44.15 16.74
N ASP A 8 19.75 -43.52 15.62
CA ASP A 8 20.09 -43.76 14.23
C ASP A 8 19.63 -42.60 13.34
N TYR A 9 20.42 -42.44 12.28
CA TYR A 9 20.31 -41.49 11.19
C TYR A 9 19.61 -42.20 10.02
N LEU A 10 18.50 -41.66 9.51
CA LEU A 10 17.95 -42.05 8.21
C LEU A 10 17.65 -40.80 7.39
N GLY A 11 18.39 -40.66 6.29
CA GLY A 11 18.09 -39.73 5.23
C GLY A 11 17.35 -40.37 4.05
N VAL A 12 17.12 -39.50 3.06
CA VAL A 12 16.88 -39.73 1.62
C VAL A 12 15.43 -39.67 1.12
N GLY A 13 15.23 -38.78 0.15
CA GLY A 13 14.10 -38.72 -0.80
C GLY A 13 13.54 -37.29 -0.91
N GLY A 14 13.92 -36.42 -1.83
CA GLY A 14 14.19 -36.66 -3.25
C GLY A 14 12.88 -36.67 -4.04
N SER A 15 12.32 -35.51 -4.39
CA SER A 15 11.28 -35.40 -5.43
C SER A 15 11.33 -34.03 -6.11
N SER A 16 12.02 -34.01 -7.24
CA SER A 16 11.87 -33.00 -8.28
C SER A 16 10.55 -33.23 -9.01
N SER A 17 9.73 -32.19 -9.21
CA SER A 17 8.69 -32.20 -10.23
C SER A 17 8.76 -30.92 -11.05
N ARG A 18 9.32 -31.07 -12.25
CA ARG A 18 9.29 -30.11 -13.35
C ARG A 18 7.92 -30.24 -14.03
N ARG A 19 7.18 -29.14 -14.19
CA ARG A 19 6.21 -29.01 -15.29
C ARG A 19 6.45 -27.73 -16.07
N ARG A 20 6.78 -27.94 -17.35
CA ARG A 20 6.79 -26.98 -18.45
C ARG A 20 5.37 -26.76 -18.98
N GLY A 21 5.18 -25.60 -19.60
CA GLY A 21 4.11 -25.25 -20.56
C GLY A 21 3.86 -23.76 -20.46
N ARG A 22 4.49 -22.86 -21.23
CA ARG A 22 4.40 -22.61 -22.69
C ARG A 22 2.96 -22.55 -23.20
N GLY A 23 2.46 -21.33 -23.38
CA GLY A 23 1.20 -21.02 -24.05
C GLY A 23 1.17 -19.54 -24.41
N THR A 24 1.63 -19.23 -25.62
CA THR A 24 1.46 -17.96 -26.35
C THR A 24 0.10 -17.98 -27.06
N GLY A 25 -0.66 -16.89 -26.99
CA GLY A 25 -1.79 -16.55 -27.88
C GLY A 25 -2.13 -15.09 -27.61
N ALA A 26 -1.91 -14.12 -28.50
CA ALA A 26 -2.39 -13.95 -29.88
C ALA A 26 -3.93 -13.98 -29.95
N SER A 27 -4.54 -12.84 -29.68
CA SER A 27 -5.95 -12.56 -29.97
C SER A 27 -5.99 -11.45 -31.03
N GLY A 28 -6.23 -11.87 -32.27
CA GLY A 28 -6.67 -11.00 -33.35
C GLY A 28 -8.19 -11.12 -33.55
N GLY A 29 -8.72 -10.20 -34.36
CA GLY A 29 -9.96 -10.36 -35.11
C GLY A 29 -11.22 -9.83 -34.43
N SER A 30 -11.71 -8.70 -34.94
CA SER A 30 -13.16 -8.46 -35.02
C SER A 30 -13.46 -7.66 -36.28
N ASP A 31 -13.74 -8.38 -37.36
CA ASP A 31 -14.44 -7.88 -38.54
C ASP A 31 -15.92 -7.67 -38.21
N GLY A 32 -16.48 -6.57 -38.72
CA GLY A 32 -17.91 -6.29 -38.65
C GLY A 32 -18.32 -5.37 -39.81
N GLY A 33 -18.72 -5.97 -40.93
CA GLY A 33 -19.23 -5.26 -42.11
C GLY A 33 -20.76 -5.14 -42.13
N GLY A 34 -21.23 -4.26 -43.03
CA GLY A 34 -22.63 -4.07 -43.46
C GLY A 34 -22.97 -2.56 -43.46
N GLY A 35 -23.41 -1.90 -44.54
CA GLY A 35 -23.94 -2.33 -45.81
C GLY A 35 -25.33 -1.70 -46.04
N GLY A 36 -25.45 -0.78 -47.01
CA GLY A 36 -26.70 -0.48 -47.72
C GLY A 36 -27.41 0.85 -47.41
N GLY A 37 -27.66 1.64 -48.47
CA GLY A 37 -28.65 2.73 -48.46
C GLY A 37 -28.39 3.87 -49.45
N GLU A 38 -28.62 3.63 -50.74
CA GLU A 38 -28.66 4.64 -51.82
C GLU A 38 -29.87 5.59 -51.72
N SER A 39 -29.67 6.85 -52.11
CA SER A 39 -30.61 7.81 -52.76
C SER A 39 -29.93 9.18 -52.69
N GLY A 40 -29.78 10.03 -53.70
CA GLY A 40 -30.23 10.14 -55.07
C GLY A 40 -29.83 11.56 -55.55
N ASP A 41 -29.84 11.77 -56.85
CA ASP A 41 -29.21 12.84 -57.64
C ASP A 41 -29.41 14.31 -57.23
N GLY A 42 -28.44 15.16 -57.61
CA GLY A 42 -28.59 16.62 -57.62
C GLY A 42 -27.34 17.39 -58.04
N ASN A 43 -27.09 17.42 -59.35
CA ASN A 43 -26.01 18.15 -60.03
C ASN A 43 -26.00 19.67 -59.73
N ASN A 44 -24.83 20.27 -59.47
CA ASN A 44 -24.47 21.60 -59.99
C ASN A 44 -22.97 21.88 -59.93
N ILE A 45 -22.44 22.21 -61.10
CA ILE A 45 -21.07 22.57 -61.42
C ILE A 45 -20.84 24.04 -61.01
N GLY A 46 -19.72 24.31 -60.35
CA GLY A 46 -19.24 25.65 -60.04
C GLY A 46 -17.80 25.62 -59.57
N ASP A 47 -16.87 25.88 -60.49
CA ASP A 47 -15.44 26.02 -60.26
C ASP A 47 -15.09 27.11 -59.23
N ALA A 48 -14.32 26.76 -58.20
CA ALA A 48 -13.35 27.65 -57.57
C ALA A 48 -12.29 26.85 -56.80
N LYS A 49 -11.05 26.94 -57.27
CA LYS A 49 -9.85 26.40 -56.62
C LYS A 49 -9.51 27.12 -55.33
N SER A 50 -9.00 26.32 -54.40
CA SER A 50 -8.00 26.59 -53.34
C SER A 50 -8.33 27.57 -52.22
N SER A 51 -8.46 27.04 -50.99
CA SER A 51 -7.38 27.14 -49.99
C SER A 51 -7.78 26.45 -48.68
N GLY A 52 -7.03 25.40 -48.31
CA GLY A 52 -6.80 24.92 -46.94
C GLY A 52 -7.99 24.86 -45.98
N LYS A 53 -8.78 23.78 -46.04
CA LYS A 53 -9.64 23.38 -44.91
C LYS A 53 -8.97 22.20 -44.24
N ASP A 54 -8.09 22.49 -43.29
CA ASP A 54 -7.46 21.52 -42.41
C ASP A 54 -8.52 21.04 -41.39
N GLY A 55 -9.48 20.30 -41.92
CA GLY A 55 -10.63 19.76 -41.20
C GLY A 55 -10.34 18.34 -40.73
N SER A 56 -9.29 18.16 -39.93
CA SER A 56 -9.17 16.92 -39.15
C SER A 56 -10.33 16.87 -38.16
N ASP A 57 -11.11 15.78 -38.26
CA ASP A 57 -12.30 15.51 -37.48
C ASP A 57 -11.95 15.70 -35.99
N PRO A 58 -12.71 16.52 -35.23
CA PRO A 58 -12.46 16.71 -33.79
C PRO A 58 -12.41 15.38 -33.01
N ARG A 59 -13.04 14.32 -33.52
CA ARG A 59 -13.00 12.99 -32.93
C ARG A 59 -11.67 12.27 -33.18
N GLU A 60 -11.11 12.40 -34.37
CA GLU A 60 -9.78 11.87 -34.74
C GLU A 60 -8.68 12.56 -33.93
N LYS A 61 -8.77 13.89 -33.77
CA LYS A 61 -7.88 14.66 -32.88
C LYS A 61 -7.95 14.22 -31.42
N MET A 62 -9.13 13.81 -30.94
CA MET A 62 -9.32 13.36 -29.57
C MET A 62 -8.67 11.99 -29.35
N GLU A 63 -8.84 11.07 -30.31
CA GLU A 63 -8.19 9.76 -30.32
C GLU A 63 -6.65 9.89 -30.42
N GLU A 64 -6.14 10.84 -31.22
CA GLU A 64 -4.72 11.18 -31.27
C GLU A 64 -4.18 11.73 -29.93
N LEU A 65 -4.94 12.56 -29.22
CA LEU A 65 -4.54 13.08 -27.92
C LEU A 65 -4.53 12.00 -26.84
N GLU A 66 -5.50 11.08 -26.85
CA GLU A 66 -5.55 9.96 -25.92
C GLU A 66 -4.39 8.99 -26.13
N THR A 67 -4.09 8.65 -27.39
CA THR A 67 -2.95 7.81 -27.74
C THR A 67 -1.63 8.47 -27.35
N LEU A 68 -1.47 9.77 -27.59
CA LEU A 68 -0.28 10.52 -27.18
C LEU A 68 -0.13 10.55 -25.65
N HIS A 69 -1.22 10.76 -24.91
CA HIS A 69 -1.20 10.74 -23.45
C HIS A 69 -0.84 9.35 -22.90
N GLN A 70 -1.35 8.28 -23.51
CA GLN A 70 -0.99 6.91 -23.16
C GLN A 70 0.50 6.64 -23.40
N GLN A 71 1.04 7.05 -24.54
CA GLN A 71 2.47 6.93 -24.86
C GLN A 71 3.35 7.73 -23.89
N MET A 72 2.92 8.93 -23.50
CA MET A 72 3.62 9.72 -22.47
C MET A 72 3.67 8.97 -21.13
N ARG A 73 2.55 8.39 -20.70
CA ARG A 73 2.47 7.60 -19.45
C ARG A 73 3.31 6.33 -19.50
N GLU A 74 3.43 5.71 -20.67
CA GLU A 74 4.31 4.56 -20.90
C GLU A 74 5.78 4.97 -20.83
N ALA A 75 6.15 6.06 -21.50
CA ALA A 75 7.51 6.61 -21.47
C ALA A 75 7.93 7.04 -20.05
N GLU A 76 7.01 7.61 -19.26
CA GLU A 76 7.27 7.95 -17.85
C GLU A 76 7.57 6.70 -17.00
N ARG A 77 6.79 5.62 -17.19
CA ARG A 77 7.02 4.34 -16.50
C ARG A 77 8.38 3.76 -16.88
N GLU A 78 8.71 3.74 -18.17
CA GLU A 78 10.00 3.25 -18.66
C GLU A 78 11.17 4.08 -18.12
N CYS A 79 11.03 5.42 -18.11
CA CYS A 79 12.03 6.32 -17.55
C CYS A 79 12.24 6.07 -16.05
N PHE A 80 11.16 5.83 -15.29
CA PHE A 80 11.27 5.47 -13.88
C PHE A 80 12.03 4.15 -13.70
N GLU A 81 11.65 3.09 -14.43
CA GLU A 81 12.33 1.79 -14.35
C GLU A 81 13.80 1.86 -14.75
N LEU A 82 14.12 2.57 -15.83
CA LEU A 82 15.50 2.76 -16.30
C LEU A 82 16.31 3.54 -15.28
N ARG A 83 15.75 4.57 -14.64
CA ARG A 83 16.42 5.29 -13.54
C ARG A 83 16.71 4.37 -12.36
N THR A 84 15.78 3.49 -11.98
CA THR A 84 16.01 2.51 -10.92
C THR A 84 17.11 1.52 -11.29
N LYS A 85 17.09 0.98 -12.51
CA LYS A 85 18.13 0.07 -13.03
C LYS A 85 19.49 0.75 -13.10
N LEU A 86 19.54 1.99 -13.60
CA LEU A 86 20.75 2.80 -13.66
C LEU A 86 21.31 3.07 -12.27
N ASN A 87 20.48 3.44 -11.30
CA ASN A 87 20.90 3.63 -9.92
C ASN A 87 21.47 2.34 -9.32
N ALA A 88 20.79 1.20 -9.52
CA ALA A 88 21.27 -0.10 -9.07
C ALA A 88 22.62 -0.46 -9.72
N TRP A 89 22.78 -0.19 -11.02
CA TRP A 89 24.01 -0.43 -11.74
C TRP A 89 25.15 0.52 -11.32
N THR A 90 24.87 1.81 -11.09
CA THR A 90 25.84 2.76 -10.52
C THR A 90 26.30 2.30 -9.14
N ARG A 91 25.40 1.78 -8.30
CA ARG A 91 25.77 1.23 -6.99
C ARG A 91 26.64 -0.01 -7.09
N LEU A 92 26.39 -0.87 -8.08
CA LEU A 92 27.23 -2.03 -8.40
C LEU A 92 28.62 -1.60 -8.89
N ASN A 93 28.68 -0.66 -9.84
CA ASN A 93 29.93 -0.20 -10.45
C ASN A 93 30.82 0.62 -9.51
N CYS A 94 30.23 1.25 -8.49
CA CYS A 94 30.99 1.98 -7.46
C CYS A 94 31.47 1.07 -6.32
N ASP A 95 31.46 -0.26 -6.46
CA ASP A 95 31.85 -1.24 -5.43
C ASP A 95 31.18 -1.06 -4.05
N ARG A 96 30.06 -0.32 -3.99
CA ARG A 96 29.29 -0.07 -2.75
C ARG A 96 28.53 -1.30 -2.24
N ILE A 97 28.73 -2.47 -2.85
CA ILE A 97 28.28 -3.75 -2.30
C ILE A 97 29.35 -4.37 -1.39
N ALA A 98 30.64 -4.02 -1.54
CA ALA A 98 31.76 -4.67 -0.86
C ALA A 98 32.46 -3.83 0.23
N ASP A 99 32.25 -2.51 0.29
CA ASP A 99 32.80 -1.67 1.37
C ASP A 99 31.98 -1.75 2.66
N THR A 100 31.94 -2.95 3.25
CA THR A 100 31.72 -3.15 4.70
C THR A 100 33.04 -3.02 5.47
N GLY A 101 33.88 -2.07 5.07
CA GLY A 101 35.15 -1.75 5.70
C GLY A 101 35.12 -0.35 6.28
N SER A 102 34.85 -0.25 7.60
CA SER A 102 35.28 0.84 8.48
C SER A 102 35.35 2.25 7.85
N SER A 103 34.20 2.87 7.60
CA SER A 103 34.11 4.33 7.66
C SER A 103 32.76 4.71 8.21
N SER A 104 32.80 5.41 9.34
CA SER A 104 31.68 5.98 10.09
C SER A 104 30.87 6.97 9.24
N ARG A 105 30.06 6.45 8.34
CA ARG A 105 28.89 7.12 7.79
C ARG A 105 27.73 6.16 7.95
N GLU A 106 26.73 6.58 8.70
CA GLU A 106 25.47 5.87 8.91
C GLU A 106 24.97 5.34 7.55
N LEU A 107 25.19 4.05 7.32
CA LEU A 107 24.63 3.34 6.20
C LEU A 107 23.13 3.28 6.50
N ILE A 108 22.38 4.24 5.95
CA ILE A 108 20.92 4.22 5.99
C ILE A 108 20.49 2.94 5.28
N PHE A 109 20.26 1.88 6.06
CA PHE A 109 19.66 0.66 5.59
C PHE A 109 18.32 1.05 4.96
N THR A 110 18.26 0.99 3.64
CA THR A 110 17.02 1.23 2.91
C THR A 110 16.45 -0.15 2.60
N PRO A 111 15.50 -0.66 3.40
CA PRO A 111 14.92 -1.98 3.16
C PRO A 111 14.30 -2.00 1.76
N THR A 112 14.67 -2.99 0.95
CA THR A 112 14.02 -3.25 -0.32
C THR A 112 12.67 -3.92 -0.06
N THR A 113 11.58 -3.24 -0.42
CA THR A 113 10.22 -3.80 -0.29
C THR A 113 9.85 -4.56 -1.56
N CYS A 114 9.38 -5.79 -1.39
CA CYS A 114 8.82 -6.59 -2.47
C CYS A 114 7.31 -6.35 -2.52
N GLY A 115 6.81 -5.70 -3.57
CA GLY A 115 5.38 -5.34 -3.67
C GLY A 115 4.41 -6.54 -3.60
N LEU A 116 4.87 -7.75 -3.96
CA LEU A 116 4.08 -8.99 -3.90
C LEU A 116 4.00 -9.61 -2.50
N CYS A 117 5.05 -9.46 -1.70
CA CYS A 117 5.24 -10.19 -0.45
C CYS A 117 5.28 -9.30 0.79
N CYS A 118 5.50 -7.99 0.62
CA CYS A 118 5.62 -7.03 1.71
C CYS A 118 4.36 -6.99 2.58
N SER A 119 3.16 -6.89 2.00
CA SER A 119 1.91 -6.88 2.79
C SER A 119 1.73 -8.16 3.62
N LYS A 120 2.00 -9.32 3.02
CA LYS A 120 1.91 -10.63 3.71
C LYS A 120 2.91 -10.75 4.84
N VAL A 121 4.16 -10.35 4.61
CA VAL A 121 5.21 -10.39 5.64
C VAL A 121 4.88 -9.43 6.77
N THR A 122 4.47 -8.20 6.46
CA THR A 122 4.06 -7.20 7.46
C THR A 122 2.88 -7.71 8.29
N LEU A 123 1.90 -8.35 7.66
CA LEU A 123 0.78 -8.97 8.37
C LEU A 123 1.24 -10.09 9.31
N SER A 124 2.06 -11.02 8.82
CA SER A 124 2.61 -12.11 9.65
C SER A 124 3.41 -11.57 10.83
N MET A 125 4.22 -10.53 10.62
CA MET A 125 4.96 -9.86 11.69
C MET A 125 4.03 -9.18 12.69
N LEU A 126 2.98 -8.50 12.23
CA LEU A 126 2.00 -7.87 13.09
C LEU A 126 1.27 -8.90 13.97
N LEU A 127 0.83 -10.02 13.39
CA LEU A 127 0.18 -11.11 14.13
C LEU A 127 1.12 -11.72 15.17
N LEU A 128 2.39 -11.92 14.82
CA LEU A 128 3.40 -12.41 15.75
C LEU A 128 3.58 -11.44 16.92
N VAL A 129 3.76 -10.15 16.64
CA VAL A 129 3.91 -9.11 17.67
C VAL A 129 2.70 -9.09 18.60
N VAL A 130 1.48 -9.06 18.08
CA VAL A 130 0.26 -9.06 18.91
C VAL A 130 0.17 -10.32 19.77
N SER A 131 0.58 -11.48 19.26
CA SER A 131 0.61 -12.73 20.03
C SER A 131 1.64 -12.67 21.16
N LEU A 132 2.82 -12.12 20.91
CA LEU A 132 3.86 -11.94 21.93
C LEU A 132 3.45 -10.94 23.01
N LEU A 133 2.73 -9.87 22.65
CA LEU A 133 2.25 -8.86 23.61
C LEU A 133 1.30 -9.44 24.67
N GLN A 134 0.62 -10.56 24.38
CA GLN A 134 -0.22 -11.26 25.38
C GLN A 134 0.60 -11.79 26.56
N HIS A 135 1.90 -12.02 26.37
CA HIS A 135 2.81 -12.52 27.40
C HIS A 135 3.82 -11.46 27.86
N ALA A 136 3.87 -10.31 27.17
CA ALA A 136 4.86 -9.27 27.38
C ALA A 136 4.20 -7.88 27.38
N GLU A 137 3.18 -7.68 28.22
CA GLU A 137 2.42 -6.41 28.30
C GLU A 137 3.31 -5.18 28.51
N LYS A 138 4.43 -5.34 29.22
CA LYS A 138 5.43 -4.27 29.45
C LYS A 138 6.16 -3.82 28.18
N ALA A 139 6.08 -4.60 27.10
CA ALA A 139 6.68 -4.28 25.81
C ALA A 139 5.78 -3.36 24.95
N VAL A 140 4.56 -3.05 25.37
CA VAL A 140 3.73 -2.04 24.70
C VAL A 140 4.36 -0.66 24.92
N THR A 141 4.91 -0.09 23.85
CA THR A 141 5.53 1.25 23.84
C THR A 141 4.68 2.24 23.04
N PRO A 142 4.80 3.56 23.32
CA PRO A 142 4.17 4.60 22.52
C PRO A 142 4.56 4.53 21.04
N ASP A 143 5.84 4.26 20.74
CA ASP A 143 6.31 4.15 19.36
C ASP A 143 5.64 3.00 18.59
N LEU A 144 5.44 1.85 19.25
CA LEU A 144 4.74 0.73 18.63
C LEU A 144 3.31 1.14 18.26
N VAL A 145 2.59 1.77 19.19
CA VAL A 145 1.21 2.22 18.94
C VAL A 145 1.19 3.28 17.84
N ARG A 146 2.10 4.26 17.85
CA ARG A 146 2.22 5.26 16.79
C ARG A 146 2.38 4.63 15.40
N ILE A 147 3.25 3.64 15.26
CA ILE A 147 3.47 2.89 14.00
C ILE A 147 2.20 2.15 13.56
N LEU A 148 1.39 1.64 14.49
CA LEU A 148 0.12 0.98 14.15
C LEU A 148 -0.91 1.96 13.59
N PHE A 149 -0.92 3.20 14.08
CA PHE A 149 -1.79 4.25 13.56
C PHE A 149 -1.27 4.93 12.29
N GLU A 150 0.00 4.74 11.91
CA GLU A 150 0.51 5.24 10.62
C GLU A 150 -0.14 4.52 9.44
N ASP A 151 -0.40 5.26 8.36
CA ASP A 151 -0.95 4.68 7.15
C ASP A 151 0.07 3.74 6.50
N PRO A 152 -0.35 2.54 6.05
CA PRO A 152 0.54 1.68 5.31
C PRO A 152 0.91 2.33 3.98
N LEU A 153 2.19 2.33 3.66
CA LEU A 153 2.68 2.74 2.35
C LEU A 153 2.23 1.70 1.32
N GLY A 154 1.78 2.18 0.15
CA GLY A 154 0.95 1.44 -0.82
C GLY A 154 1.29 -0.04 -1.08
N GLY A 155 0.27 -0.82 -1.43
CA GLY A 155 0.39 -2.24 -1.71
C GLY A 155 -0.94 -2.84 -2.18
N HIS A 156 -0.88 -4.04 -2.77
CA HIS A 156 -2.03 -4.71 -3.40
C HIS A 156 -3.10 -5.21 -2.40
N ASP A 157 -2.81 -5.16 -1.09
CA ASP A 157 -3.67 -5.60 0.02
C ASP A 157 -3.66 -4.58 1.18
N HIS A 158 -3.82 -3.30 0.82
CA HIS A 158 -3.79 -2.18 1.75
C HIS A 158 -4.94 -2.24 2.77
N ASP A 159 -6.16 -2.52 2.29
CA ASP A 159 -7.37 -2.59 3.13
C ASP A 159 -7.29 -3.69 4.19
N GLY A 160 -6.73 -4.86 3.83
CA GLY A 160 -6.50 -5.95 4.76
C GLY A 160 -5.57 -5.53 5.88
N LEU A 161 -4.42 -4.94 5.54
CA LEU A 161 -3.43 -4.50 6.52
C LEU A 161 -3.97 -3.38 7.44
N VAL A 162 -4.71 -2.41 6.91
CA VAL A 162 -5.37 -1.38 7.72
C VAL A 162 -6.35 -2.01 8.72
N ARG A 163 -7.17 -2.96 8.26
CA ARG A 163 -8.12 -3.67 9.14
C ARG A 163 -7.39 -4.42 10.26
N TYR A 164 -6.28 -5.09 9.95
CA TYR A 164 -5.48 -5.79 10.96
C TYR A 164 -4.78 -4.85 11.95
N LYS A 165 -4.27 -3.70 11.48
CA LYS A 165 -3.73 -2.66 12.36
C LYS A 165 -4.78 -2.17 13.35
N ARG A 166 -6.00 -1.87 12.89
CA ARG A 166 -7.12 -1.47 13.77
C ARG A 166 -7.44 -2.55 14.80
N TRP A 167 -7.55 -3.81 14.34
CA TRP A 167 -7.78 -4.94 15.24
C TRP A 167 -6.67 -5.06 16.31
N ALA A 168 -5.41 -4.89 15.91
CA ALA A 168 -4.27 -4.93 16.82
C ALA A 168 -4.35 -3.81 17.88
N ILE A 169 -4.70 -2.58 17.48
CA ILE A 169 -4.87 -1.45 18.40
C ILE A 169 -5.98 -1.73 19.42
N VAL A 170 -7.15 -2.19 18.97
CA VAL A 170 -8.26 -2.58 19.85
C VAL A 170 -7.80 -3.68 20.81
N LYS A 171 -7.10 -4.69 20.30
CA LYS A 171 -6.59 -5.78 21.13
C LYS A 171 -5.61 -5.26 22.20
N ILE A 172 -4.69 -4.36 21.86
CA ILE A 172 -3.75 -3.75 22.81
C ILE A 172 -4.49 -2.99 23.92
N ALA A 173 -5.53 -2.22 23.58
CA ALA A 173 -6.33 -1.51 24.57
C ALA A 173 -7.06 -2.47 25.54
N MET A 174 -7.42 -3.66 25.08
CA MET A 174 -8.06 -4.69 25.90
C MET A 174 -7.07 -5.53 26.73
N LEU A 175 -5.78 -5.58 26.37
CA LEU A 175 -4.82 -6.48 27.03
C LEU A 175 -4.46 -6.02 28.44
N SER A 176 -4.18 -4.72 28.63
CA SER A 176 -3.77 -4.19 29.93
C SER A 176 -4.12 -2.71 30.06
N GLU A 177 -4.12 -2.20 31.29
CA GLU A 177 -4.35 -0.78 31.55
C GLU A 177 -3.28 0.11 30.91
N ARG A 178 -2.00 -0.29 30.98
CA ARG A 178 -0.92 0.42 30.29
C ARG A 178 -1.15 0.45 28.77
N GLY A 179 -1.60 -0.66 28.18
CA GLY A 179 -1.94 -0.71 26.76
C GLY A 179 -3.06 0.26 26.41
N ALA A 180 -4.11 0.29 27.24
CA ALA A 180 -5.22 1.23 27.12
C ALA A 180 -4.74 2.69 27.20
N ASP A 181 -3.88 3.02 28.16
CA ASP A 181 -3.35 4.38 28.35
C ASP A 181 -2.56 4.87 27.13
N VAL A 182 -1.70 4.02 26.58
CA VAL A 182 -0.90 4.38 25.40
C VAL A 182 -1.82 4.59 24.18
N VAL A 183 -2.80 3.72 23.97
CA VAL A 183 -3.77 3.86 22.88
C VAL A 183 -4.64 5.11 23.05
N LEU A 184 -5.12 5.38 24.26
CA LEU A 184 -5.94 6.55 24.59
C LEU A 184 -5.20 7.86 24.30
N ASN A 185 -3.92 7.94 24.70
CA ASN A 185 -3.11 9.13 24.46
C ASN A 185 -2.89 9.40 22.97
N GLU A 186 -2.61 8.35 22.18
CA GLU A 186 -2.44 8.49 20.73
C GLU A 186 -3.77 8.91 20.06
N LEU A 187 -4.90 8.30 20.44
CA LEU A 187 -6.23 8.69 19.95
C LEU A 187 -6.55 10.15 20.29
N ARG A 188 -6.32 10.57 21.53
CA ARG A 188 -6.54 11.95 21.96
C ARG A 188 -5.70 12.93 21.15
N GLN A 189 -4.43 12.60 20.89
CA GLN A 189 -3.55 13.44 20.09
C GLN A 189 -4.04 13.57 18.65
N ARG A 190 -4.38 12.45 17.99
CA ARG A 190 -4.81 12.44 16.59
C ARG A 190 -6.18 13.06 16.38
N LEU A 191 -7.15 12.76 17.23
CA LEU A 191 -8.49 13.34 17.13
C LEU A 191 -8.48 14.86 17.38
N LYS A 192 -7.57 15.35 18.23
CA LYS A 192 -7.36 16.79 18.45
C LYS A 192 -6.69 17.48 17.25
N ALA A 193 -5.66 16.85 16.68
CA ALA A 193 -4.81 17.49 15.68
C ALA A 193 -5.36 17.41 14.25
N SER A 194 -5.98 16.28 13.87
CA SER A 194 -6.31 15.99 12.47
C SER A 194 -7.75 15.56 12.22
N GLN A 195 -8.59 15.46 13.26
CA GLN A 195 -9.95 14.89 13.17
C GLN A 195 -10.00 13.60 12.35
N ASP A 196 -8.98 12.75 12.54
CA ASP A 196 -8.76 11.59 11.71
C ASP A 196 -9.93 10.58 11.84
N THR A 197 -10.62 10.34 10.72
CA THR A 197 -11.72 9.39 10.62
C THR A 197 -11.32 7.96 11.00
N ASN A 198 -10.07 7.57 10.76
CA ASN A 198 -9.53 6.27 11.15
C ASN A 198 -9.46 6.16 12.68
N SER A 199 -8.92 7.18 13.34
CA SER A 199 -8.89 7.28 14.80
C SER A 199 -10.29 7.26 15.41
N ALA A 200 -11.27 7.94 14.79
CA ALA A 200 -12.67 7.91 15.25
C ALA A 200 -13.31 6.51 15.11
N GLN A 201 -13.03 5.81 14.00
CA GLN A 201 -13.49 4.43 13.80
C GLN A 201 -12.86 3.45 14.81
N ILE A 202 -11.58 3.63 15.14
CA ILE A 202 -10.90 2.83 16.17
C ILE A 202 -11.54 3.09 17.53
N LEU A 203 -11.77 4.35 17.90
CA LEU A 203 -12.44 4.72 19.15
C LEU A 203 -13.83 4.07 19.24
N GLY A 204 -14.64 4.16 18.18
CA GLY A 204 -15.94 3.49 18.13
C GLY A 204 -15.84 1.96 18.25
N SER A 205 -14.80 1.36 17.68
CA SER A 205 -14.54 -0.08 17.78
C SER A 205 -14.17 -0.51 19.20
N ILE A 206 -13.42 0.32 19.93
CA ILE A 206 -13.07 0.10 21.35
C ILE A 206 -14.35 0.19 22.20
N LEU A 207 -15.16 1.24 22.01
CA LEU A 207 -16.40 1.44 22.77
C LEU A 207 -17.45 0.34 22.53
N SER A 208 -17.38 -0.34 21.38
CA SER A 208 -18.25 -1.47 21.06
C SER A 208 -17.80 -2.79 21.70
N LYS A 209 -16.70 -2.81 22.46
CA LYS A 209 -16.15 -4.02 23.09
C LYS A 209 -16.35 -3.99 24.59
N ASP A 210 -16.85 -5.10 25.12
CA ASP A 210 -16.88 -5.34 26.56
C ASP A 210 -15.48 -5.70 27.09
N GLY A 211 -15.17 -5.28 28.31
CA GLY A 211 -13.91 -5.63 28.99
C GLY A 211 -12.70 -4.78 28.59
N VAL A 212 -12.91 -3.57 28.07
CA VAL A 212 -11.82 -2.59 27.85
C VAL A 212 -11.37 -2.02 29.19
N ASN A 213 -10.07 -2.03 29.43
CA ASN A 213 -9.48 -1.42 30.63
C ASN A 213 -9.67 0.10 30.58
N GLY A 214 -10.31 0.67 31.61
CA GLY A 214 -10.55 2.11 31.66
C GLY A 214 -11.52 2.64 30.60
N ALA A 215 -12.55 1.85 30.23
CA ALA A 215 -13.57 2.20 29.24
C ALA A 215 -14.15 3.62 29.41
N GLU A 216 -14.36 4.07 30.65
CA GLU A 216 -14.85 5.41 30.99
C GLU A 216 -14.02 6.54 30.33
N ARG A 217 -12.69 6.37 30.26
CA ARG A 217 -11.79 7.37 29.69
C ARG A 217 -11.91 7.45 28.17
N PHE A 218 -12.25 6.34 27.52
CA PHE A 218 -12.56 6.34 26.08
C PHE A 218 -13.94 6.94 25.81
N VAL A 219 -14.91 6.74 26.72
CA VAL A 219 -16.23 7.38 26.63
C VAL A 219 -16.09 8.89 26.76
N GLU A 220 -15.35 9.37 27.76
CA GLU A 220 -15.06 10.80 27.94
C GLU A 220 -14.43 11.41 26.68
N LEU A 221 -13.44 10.72 26.09
CA LEU A 221 -12.84 11.16 24.84
C LEU A 221 -13.86 11.24 23.69
N ALA A 222 -14.78 10.28 23.58
CA ALA A 222 -15.81 10.30 22.54
C ALA A 222 -16.81 11.44 22.76
N GLU A 223 -17.22 11.70 24.00
CA GLU A 223 -18.07 12.84 24.35
C GLU A 223 -17.38 14.17 24.02
N ASP A 224 -16.08 14.30 24.29
CA ASP A 224 -15.30 15.49 23.93
C ASP A 224 -15.23 15.72 22.42
N VAL A 225 -15.07 14.64 21.63
CA VAL A 225 -15.10 14.71 20.16
C VAL A 225 -16.48 15.15 19.66
N LEU A 226 -17.54 14.51 20.16
CA LEU A 226 -18.91 14.77 19.70
C LEU A 226 -19.45 16.12 20.13
N SER A 227 -19.08 16.58 21.32
CA SER A 227 -19.46 17.91 21.85
C SER A 227 -18.67 19.06 21.21
N GLY A 228 -17.72 18.76 20.32
CA GLY A 228 -16.87 19.76 19.68
C GLY A 228 -15.86 20.41 20.63
N ARG A 229 -15.77 19.97 21.88
CA ARG A 229 -14.83 20.51 22.89
C ARG A 229 -13.37 20.29 22.51
N MET A 230 -13.08 19.34 21.63
CA MET A 230 -11.73 19.11 21.09
C MET A 230 -11.33 20.11 19.98
N CYS A 231 -12.25 20.91 19.45
CA CYS A 231 -11.94 21.93 18.44
C CYS A 231 -11.35 23.18 19.12
N CYS A 232 -10.05 23.14 19.39
CA CYS A 232 -9.33 24.35 19.76
C CYS A 232 -9.15 25.22 18.52
N PHE A 233 -9.75 26.42 18.52
CA PHE A 233 -9.50 27.51 17.59
C PHE A 233 -7.99 27.72 17.36
N SER A 234 -7.53 27.49 16.14
CA SER A 234 -6.28 28.09 15.63
C SER A 234 -6.64 29.32 14.80
N THR A 235 -6.85 30.44 15.48
CA THR A 235 -6.70 31.77 14.87
C THR A 235 -6.03 32.68 15.87
N GLN A 236 -4.71 32.78 15.77
CA GLN A 236 -3.99 34.00 16.09
C GLN A 236 -2.96 34.21 14.97
N TYR A 237 -3.31 35.14 14.09
CA TYR A 237 -2.35 35.87 13.25
C TYR A 237 -1.57 36.85 14.13
#